data_AF-A0A960UX86-F1
#
_entry.id   AF-A0A960UX86-F1
#
_cell.length_a   1.000
_cell.length_b   1.000
_cell.length_c   1.000
_cell.angle_alpha   90.00
_cell.angle_beta   90.00
_cell.angle_gamma   90.00
#
_symmetry.space_group_name_H-M   'P 1'
#
loop_
_entity.id
_entity.type
_entity.pdbx_description
1 polymer ?
#
loop_
_entity_poly.entity_id
_entity_poly.type
_entity_poly.pdbx_seq_one_letter_code
_entity_poly.pdbx_strand_id
1 'polypeptide(L)'
;MCDTFVVTPNGSAAPILAKNSDREPNEAQAIERIPAADHDPKSGGKLRTTFIEIDQVQHTNEILISRPFHMWGAEMGVNEHGVAIGNEAVFTKIAIPRRNDGLTGMDLLRLALERSGNAEQALEVITSLLEKHGQDACGGYQDRKFFYHNSFIVADANQAFVLETADRYWVARKVQGYASISNGLTIGSDYDLKSEGLEDRARKAGLLKPGATMDFRSVFSDSFYTRMSACRFRQARSSRLAGEKADAMTVRDAMKILRSHGDYDSKEGFHPSKPGMKSLCLHASGMTAPSQTTGSM
;
A
#
# COMPACT_ATOMS: atom_id res chain seq x y z
N MET A 1 -5.27 6.83 -6.59
CA MET A 1 -5.87 6.79 -5.24
C MET A 1 -6.22 5.34 -4.96
N CYS A 2 -6.16 4.85 -3.74
CA CYS A 2 -6.41 3.42 -3.48
C CYS A 2 -7.01 3.25 -2.09
N ASP A 3 -7.65 2.11 -1.86
CA ASP A 3 -8.13 1.70 -0.54
C ASP A 3 -7.85 0.21 -0.35
N THR A 4 -7.24 -0.12 0.78
CA THR A 4 -6.99 -1.50 1.21
C THR A 4 -7.52 -1.68 2.62
N PHE A 5 -8.17 -2.81 2.88
CA PHE A 5 -8.50 -3.22 4.25
C PHE A 5 -8.15 -4.69 4.45
N VAL A 6 -7.97 -5.04 5.71
CA VAL A 6 -7.79 -6.42 6.15
C VAL A 6 -8.68 -6.70 7.34
N VAL A 7 -9.20 -7.93 7.39
CA VAL A 7 -9.85 -8.49 8.56
C VAL A 7 -9.08 -9.72 8.99
N THR A 8 -8.66 -9.75 10.25
CA THR A 8 -8.05 -10.88 10.94
C THR A 8 -9.11 -11.47 11.89
N PRO A 9 -9.91 -12.45 11.43
CA PRO A 9 -11.04 -12.95 12.22
C PRO A 9 -10.59 -13.63 13.51
N ASN A 10 -11.43 -13.55 14.54
CA ASN A 10 -11.21 -14.29 15.77
C ASN A 10 -11.45 -15.79 15.53
N GLY A 11 -10.42 -16.63 15.69
CA GLY A 11 -10.53 -18.09 15.55
C GLY A 11 -9.72 -18.66 14.39
N SER A 12 -10.23 -19.71 13.73
CA SER A 12 -9.49 -20.51 12.75
C SER A 12 -9.71 -20.11 11.28
N ALA A 13 -10.39 -18.98 11.02
CA ALA A 13 -10.59 -18.49 9.66
C ALA A 13 -9.35 -17.72 9.18
N ALA A 14 -9.02 -17.84 7.90
CA ALA A 14 -7.90 -17.11 7.32
C ALA A 14 -8.20 -15.60 7.23
N PRO A 15 -7.19 -14.72 7.42
CA PRO A 15 -7.34 -13.30 7.17
C PRO A 15 -7.76 -13.01 5.73
N ILE A 16 -8.57 -11.96 5.56
CA ILE A 16 -9.00 -11.47 4.24
C ILE A 16 -8.43 -10.07 4.07
N LEU A 17 -7.44 -9.95 3.18
CA LEU A 17 -6.96 -8.67 2.65
C LEU A 17 -7.70 -8.38 1.35
N ALA A 18 -8.20 -7.16 1.20
CA ALA A 18 -8.95 -6.74 0.03
C ALA A 18 -8.52 -5.33 -0.37
N LYS A 19 -8.24 -5.15 -1.67
CA LYS A 19 -7.70 -3.90 -2.21
C LYS A 19 -8.39 -3.48 -3.49
N ASN A 20 -8.71 -2.19 -3.58
CA ASN A 20 -8.85 -1.49 -4.85
C ASN A 20 -7.57 -0.73 -5.17
N SER A 21 -7.14 -0.84 -6.42
CA SER A 21 -6.11 0.03 -6.98
C SER A 21 -6.77 0.99 -7.96
N ASP A 22 -6.86 2.27 -7.57
CA ASP A 22 -7.40 3.31 -8.43
C ASP A 22 -6.28 4.11 -9.08
N ARG A 23 -6.18 3.93 -10.38
CA ARG A 23 -5.07 4.38 -11.19
C ARG A 23 -5.55 5.41 -12.20
N GLU A 24 -4.62 5.93 -13.00
CA GLU A 24 -4.98 6.81 -14.10
C GLU A 24 -5.92 6.07 -15.10
N PRO A 25 -6.83 6.77 -15.79
CA PRO A 25 -7.68 6.14 -16.78
C PRO A 25 -6.84 5.45 -17.86
N ASN A 26 -7.28 4.27 -18.28
CA ASN A 26 -6.58 3.39 -19.23
C ASN A 26 -5.27 2.78 -18.70
N GLU A 27 -4.98 2.89 -17.41
CA GLU A 27 -3.87 2.18 -16.79
C GLU A 27 -4.27 0.78 -16.33
N ALA A 28 -4.38 -0.14 -17.30
CA ALA A 28 -4.78 -1.52 -17.04
C ALA A 28 -3.80 -2.26 -16.10
N GLN A 29 -4.34 -3.22 -15.35
CA GLN A 29 -3.53 -4.15 -14.56
C GLN A 29 -3.65 -5.57 -15.09
N ALA A 30 -2.50 -6.24 -15.20
CA ALA A 30 -2.42 -7.65 -15.55
C ALA A 30 -2.41 -8.49 -14.28
N ILE A 31 -3.24 -9.55 -14.26
CA ILE A 31 -3.12 -10.60 -13.25
C ILE A 31 -2.08 -11.60 -13.76
N GLU A 32 -0.96 -11.72 -13.06
CA GLU A 32 0.19 -12.51 -13.47
C GLU A 32 0.55 -13.52 -12.38
N ARG A 33 0.71 -14.78 -12.78
CA ARG A 33 1.38 -15.80 -11.96
C ARG A 33 2.83 -15.88 -12.39
N ILE A 34 3.75 -15.64 -11.46
CA ILE A 34 5.19 -15.73 -11.68
C ILE A 34 5.70 -16.92 -10.87
N PRO A 35 6.19 -17.99 -11.51
CA PRO A 35 6.67 -19.17 -10.81
C PRO A 35 7.87 -18.89 -9.92
N ALA A 36 8.05 -19.73 -8.90
CA ALA A 36 9.26 -19.74 -8.10
C ALA A 36 10.48 -20.01 -8.98
N ALA A 37 11.62 -19.41 -8.63
CA ALA A 37 12.83 -19.50 -9.43
C ALA A 37 14.08 -19.46 -8.55
N ASP A 38 15.10 -20.19 -8.97
CA ASP A 38 16.45 -20.10 -8.44
C ASP A 38 17.31 -19.23 -9.37
N HIS A 39 18.14 -18.38 -8.78
CA HIS A 39 19.04 -17.48 -9.47
C HIS A 39 20.46 -17.67 -8.93
N ASP A 40 21.47 -17.58 -9.81
CA ASP A 40 22.87 -17.56 -9.38
C ASP A 40 23.29 -16.13 -8.98
N PRO A 41 23.49 -15.84 -7.68
CA PRO A 41 23.92 -14.50 -7.27
C PRO A 41 25.40 -14.24 -7.61
N LYS A 42 26.19 -15.31 -7.85
CA LYS A 42 27.65 -15.22 -8.07
C LYS A 42 28.02 -14.82 -9.50
N SER A 43 27.12 -14.99 -10.47
CA SER A 43 27.33 -14.51 -11.85
C SER A 43 26.98 -13.02 -12.03
N GLY A 44 26.91 -12.25 -10.94
CA GLY A 44 26.55 -10.84 -10.97
C GLY A 44 25.05 -10.57 -11.04
N GLY A 45 24.21 -11.49 -10.54
CA GLY A 45 22.75 -11.42 -10.62
C GLY A 45 22.18 -10.10 -10.10
N LYS A 46 21.99 -9.14 -11.00
CA LYS A 46 21.24 -7.91 -10.76
C LYS A 46 19.80 -8.13 -11.21
N LEU A 47 18.87 -7.55 -10.47
CA LEU A 47 17.46 -7.49 -10.82
C LEU A 47 17.12 -6.07 -11.24
N ARG A 48 16.69 -5.91 -12.50
CA ARG A 48 16.11 -4.67 -12.98
C ARG A 48 14.67 -4.53 -12.46
N THR A 49 14.47 -3.59 -11.54
CA THR A 49 13.15 -3.17 -11.07
C THR A 49 12.59 -2.08 -11.98
N THR A 50 11.55 -1.34 -11.56
CA THR A 50 10.93 -0.30 -12.41
C THR A 50 11.95 0.76 -12.88
N PHE A 51 12.80 1.28 -11.99
CA PHE A 51 13.75 2.35 -12.36
C PHE A 51 15.22 2.03 -12.08
N ILE A 52 15.50 1.21 -11.06
CA ILE A 52 16.86 0.89 -10.63
C ILE A 52 17.18 -0.60 -10.71
N GLU A 53 18.46 -0.93 -10.62
CA GLU A 53 18.91 -2.31 -10.43
C GLU A 53 19.31 -2.55 -8.98
N ILE A 54 18.89 -3.70 -8.44
CA ILE A 54 19.27 -4.14 -7.10
C ILE A 54 19.93 -5.51 -7.15
N ASP A 55 20.51 -5.94 -6.03
CA ASP A 55 21.04 -7.29 -5.90
C ASP A 55 19.90 -8.32 -5.94
N GLN A 56 20.07 -9.36 -6.77
CA GLN A 56 19.15 -10.49 -6.82
C GLN A 56 19.43 -11.46 -5.67
N VAL A 57 18.39 -12.16 -5.22
CA VAL A 57 18.47 -13.23 -4.22
C VAL A 57 18.59 -14.60 -4.88
N GLN A 58 19.06 -15.59 -4.14
CA GLN A 58 19.23 -16.95 -4.67
C GLN A 58 17.91 -17.62 -5.05
N HIS A 59 16.83 -17.35 -4.31
CA HIS A 59 15.53 -17.98 -4.50
C HIS A 59 14.42 -16.93 -4.41
N THR A 60 13.46 -17.01 -5.33
CA THR A 60 12.21 -16.26 -5.26
C THR A 60 11.03 -17.21 -5.20
N ASN A 61 10.09 -16.92 -4.31
CA ASN A 61 8.83 -17.65 -4.18
C ASN A 61 7.93 -17.43 -5.40
N GLU A 62 7.02 -18.37 -5.64
CA GLU A 62 5.91 -18.18 -6.57
C GLU A 62 4.95 -17.10 -6.06
N ILE A 63 4.50 -16.22 -6.97
CA ILE A 63 3.57 -15.13 -6.66
C ILE A 63 2.43 -15.05 -7.67
N LEU A 64 1.28 -14.56 -7.20
CA LEU A 64 0.14 -14.11 -8.01
C LEU A 64 -0.08 -12.63 -7.73
N ILE A 65 0.05 -11.77 -8.73
CA ILE A 65 0.05 -10.31 -8.57
C ILE A 65 -0.95 -9.61 -9.51
N SER A 66 -1.40 -8.42 -9.11
CA SER A 66 -2.03 -7.43 -9.98
C SER A 66 -1.02 -6.31 -10.28
N ARG A 67 -0.58 -6.24 -11.54
CA ARG A 67 0.53 -5.39 -11.97
C ARG A 67 0.08 -4.31 -12.96
N PRO A 68 0.29 -3.00 -12.70
CA PRO A 68 0.12 -1.98 -13.73
C PRO A 68 1.04 -2.26 -14.92
N PHE A 69 0.48 -2.25 -16.14
CA PHE A 69 1.16 -2.84 -17.30
C PHE A 69 2.55 -2.25 -17.61
N HIS A 70 2.80 -1.00 -17.24
CA HIS A 70 4.01 -0.24 -17.60
C HIS A 70 5.17 -0.35 -16.61
N MET A 71 4.99 -0.97 -15.45
CA MET A 71 6.02 -1.07 -14.40
C MET A 71 6.32 -2.50 -13.98
N TRP A 72 7.46 -2.72 -13.32
CA TRP A 72 7.87 -4.06 -12.87
C TRP A 72 7.14 -4.48 -11.59
N GLY A 73 6.98 -3.55 -10.65
CA GLY A 73 6.30 -3.77 -9.38
C GLY A 73 4.80 -3.95 -9.48
N ALA A 74 4.16 -4.44 -8.41
CA ALA A 74 2.73 -4.74 -8.34
C ALA A 74 1.98 -3.89 -7.30
N GLU A 75 0.66 -3.74 -7.49
CA GLU A 75 -0.22 -3.02 -6.55
C GLU A 75 -0.75 -3.93 -5.44
N MET A 76 -0.80 -5.23 -5.70
CA MET A 76 -1.22 -6.27 -4.75
C MET A 76 -0.79 -7.63 -5.24
N GLY A 77 -0.75 -8.58 -4.31
CA GLY A 77 -0.64 -9.99 -4.64
C GLY A 77 -0.55 -10.88 -3.43
N VAL A 78 -0.40 -12.16 -3.71
CA VAL A 78 -0.14 -13.23 -2.75
C VAL A 78 1.05 -14.08 -3.20
N ASN A 79 1.72 -14.74 -2.26
CA ASN A 79 2.74 -15.75 -2.58
C ASN A 79 2.33 -17.16 -2.16
N GLU A 80 3.13 -18.15 -2.52
CA GLU A 80 2.88 -19.57 -2.22
C GLU A 80 2.85 -19.91 -0.72
N HIS A 81 3.38 -19.03 0.14
CA HIS A 81 3.36 -19.18 1.60
C HIS A 81 2.14 -18.50 2.26
N GLY A 82 1.23 -17.96 1.45
CA GLY A 82 0.03 -17.28 1.95
C GLY A 82 0.27 -15.86 2.47
N VAL A 83 1.41 -15.25 2.14
CA VAL A 83 1.63 -13.82 2.39
C VAL A 83 0.84 -13.02 1.36
N ALA A 84 0.01 -12.09 1.82
CA ALA A 84 -0.78 -11.16 1.01
C ALA A 84 -0.35 -9.71 1.30
N ILE A 85 -0.17 -8.90 0.26
CA ILE A 85 0.24 -7.50 0.43
C ILE A 85 -0.57 -6.60 -0.51
N GLY A 86 -0.96 -5.43 -0.02
CA GLY A 86 -1.49 -4.31 -0.81
C GLY A 86 -0.84 -2.99 -0.38
N ASN A 87 -0.71 -2.02 -1.31
CA ASN A 87 -0.06 -0.73 -1.03
C ASN A 87 -0.86 0.52 -1.45
N GLU A 88 -0.59 1.65 -0.81
CA GLU A 88 -1.24 2.92 -1.10
C GLU A 88 -0.19 4.00 -1.28
N ALA A 89 -0.44 4.92 -2.21
CA ALA A 89 0.26 6.19 -2.25
C ALA A 89 -0.14 7.05 -1.04
N VAL A 90 0.82 7.46 -0.22
CA VAL A 90 0.65 8.42 0.88
C VAL A 90 1.47 9.68 0.62
N PHE A 91 0.90 10.82 1.03
CA PHE A 91 1.51 12.14 0.81
C PHE A 91 2.07 12.68 2.12
N THR A 92 3.37 12.98 2.10
CA THR A 92 4.12 13.44 3.27
C THR A 92 4.73 14.80 3.02
N LYS A 93 5.10 15.51 4.08
CA LYS A 93 5.78 16.81 4.02
C LYS A 93 7.25 16.72 3.58
N ILE A 94 7.82 15.51 3.52
CA ILE A 94 9.19 15.32 3.04
C ILE A 94 9.20 15.54 1.53
N ALA A 95 10.09 16.42 1.07
CA ALA A 95 10.29 16.68 -0.35
C ALA A 95 10.95 15.48 -1.03
N ILE A 96 10.34 15.02 -2.13
CA ILE A 96 10.90 13.96 -2.97
C ILE A 96 11.76 14.61 -4.06
N PRO A 97 13.03 14.21 -4.25
CA PRO A 97 13.91 14.80 -5.27
C PRO A 97 13.48 14.56 -6.73
N ARG A 98 12.66 13.54 -6.98
CA ARG A 98 12.09 13.16 -8.29
C ARG A 98 13.12 12.69 -9.30
N ARG A 99 14.10 11.91 -8.84
CA ARG A 99 15.22 11.44 -9.66
C ARG A 99 15.01 10.04 -10.25
N ASN A 100 14.00 9.30 -9.77
CA ASN A 100 13.82 7.89 -10.12
C ASN A 100 15.06 7.03 -9.76
N ASP A 101 15.73 7.36 -8.66
CA ASP A 101 16.90 6.62 -8.14
C ASP A 101 16.56 5.77 -6.91
N GLY A 102 15.28 5.62 -6.57
CA GLY A 102 14.76 4.69 -5.56
C GLY A 102 13.85 3.60 -6.13
N LEU A 103 13.28 2.80 -5.22
CA LEU A 103 12.25 1.79 -5.53
C LEU A 103 10.85 2.41 -5.46
N THR A 104 9.93 1.99 -6.32
CA THR A 104 8.51 2.29 -6.08
C THR A 104 7.98 1.44 -4.92
N GLY A 105 6.90 1.86 -4.28
CA GLY A 105 6.21 0.97 -3.33
C GLY A 105 5.71 -0.32 -3.99
N MET A 106 5.39 -0.26 -5.29
CA MET A 106 4.98 -1.43 -6.05
C MET A 106 6.15 -2.42 -6.24
N ASP A 107 7.37 -1.91 -6.42
CA ASP A 107 8.59 -2.74 -6.44
C ASP A 107 8.81 -3.37 -5.07
N LEU A 108 8.73 -2.58 -3.99
CA LEU A 108 8.90 -3.07 -2.61
C LEU A 108 7.91 -4.18 -2.27
N LEU A 109 6.64 -4.01 -2.62
CA LEU A 109 5.58 -5.01 -2.42
C LEU A 109 5.90 -6.31 -3.14
N ARG A 110 6.24 -6.24 -4.44
CA ARG A 110 6.54 -7.43 -5.23
C ARG A 110 7.79 -8.15 -4.69
N LEU A 111 8.84 -7.41 -4.38
CA LEU A 111 10.07 -7.96 -3.80
C LEU A 111 9.79 -8.66 -2.47
N ALA A 112 8.90 -8.13 -1.64
CA ALA A 112 8.50 -8.76 -0.39
C ALA A 112 7.76 -10.08 -0.63
N LEU A 113 6.81 -10.13 -1.56
CA LEU A 113 6.13 -11.38 -1.93
C LEU A 113 7.12 -12.45 -2.43
N GLU A 114 8.08 -12.06 -3.28
CA GLU A 114 9.10 -12.96 -3.82
C GLU A 114 10.09 -13.47 -2.76
N ARG A 115 10.28 -12.76 -1.63
CA ARG A 115 11.41 -12.98 -0.71
C ARG A 115 11.04 -13.31 0.73
N SER A 116 9.76 -13.56 1.03
CA SER A 116 9.27 -13.81 2.40
C SER A 116 8.37 -15.03 2.50
N GLY A 117 8.45 -15.74 3.63
CA GLY A 117 7.55 -16.86 3.96
C GLY A 117 6.42 -16.49 4.92
N ASN A 118 6.43 -15.29 5.49
CA ASN A 118 5.39 -14.80 6.42
C ASN A 118 5.35 -13.26 6.45
N ALA A 119 4.37 -12.69 7.15
CA ALA A 119 4.13 -11.25 7.19
C ALA A 119 5.25 -10.46 7.89
N GLU A 120 5.91 -11.04 8.90
CA GLU A 120 7.04 -10.38 9.59
C GLU A 120 8.26 -10.29 8.65
N GLN A 121 8.61 -11.38 7.97
CA GLN A 121 9.68 -11.38 6.98
C GLN A 121 9.37 -10.43 5.82
N ALA A 122 8.12 -10.37 5.36
CA ALA A 122 7.70 -9.42 4.33
C ALA A 122 7.91 -7.97 4.79
N LEU A 123 7.55 -7.66 6.05
CA LEU A 123 7.79 -6.35 6.64
C LEU A 123 9.30 -6.01 6.65
N GLU A 124 10.14 -6.95 7.11
CA GLU A 124 11.60 -6.80 7.13
C GLU A 124 12.19 -6.59 5.74
N VAL A 125 11.71 -7.32 4.72
CA VAL A 125 12.16 -7.14 3.34
C VAL A 125 11.82 -5.74 2.84
N ILE A 126 10.58 -5.27 3.05
CA ILE A 126 10.16 -3.92 2.62
C ILE A 126 11.03 -2.86 3.30
N THR A 127 11.17 -2.92 4.62
CA THR A 127 11.88 -1.89 5.39
C THR A 127 13.37 -1.89 5.11
N SER A 128 13.99 -3.06 4.97
CA SER A 128 15.42 -3.17 4.63
C SER A 128 15.72 -2.62 3.23
N LEU A 129 14.87 -2.95 2.24
CA LEU A 129 15.02 -2.44 0.88
C LEU A 129 14.74 -0.93 0.81
N LEU A 130 13.76 -0.45 1.56
CA LEU A 130 13.47 0.97 1.68
C LEU A 130 14.65 1.73 2.30
N GLU A 131 15.22 1.21 3.38
CA GLU A 131 16.36 1.84 4.06
C GLU A 131 17.63 1.80 3.21
N LYS A 132 17.84 0.77 2.39
CA LYS A 132 18.99 0.65 1.48
C LYS A 132 18.82 1.50 0.21
N HIS A 133 17.68 1.40 -0.46
CA HIS A 133 17.49 1.97 -1.80
C HIS A 133 16.64 3.25 -1.81
N GLY A 134 15.84 3.51 -0.78
CA GLY A 134 14.91 4.63 -0.74
C GLY A 134 13.72 4.43 -1.69
N GLN A 135 12.87 5.46 -1.77
CA GLN A 135 11.62 5.41 -2.54
C GLN A 135 11.36 6.65 -3.42
N ASP A 136 12.41 7.28 -3.94
CA ASP A 136 12.29 8.32 -4.97
C ASP A 136 12.05 7.68 -6.35
N ALA A 137 10.79 7.33 -6.62
CA ALA A 137 10.39 6.71 -7.88
C ALA A 137 8.98 7.12 -8.31
N CYS A 138 8.81 7.41 -9.61
CA CYS A 138 7.55 7.87 -10.17
C CYS A 138 6.52 6.74 -10.20
N GLY A 139 5.38 6.95 -9.56
CA GLY A 139 4.28 5.99 -9.52
C GLY A 139 3.22 6.20 -10.60
N GLY A 140 3.32 7.25 -11.43
CA GLY A 140 2.31 7.61 -12.44
C GLY A 140 2.56 7.01 -13.83
N TYR A 141 1.48 6.78 -14.57
CA TYR A 141 1.50 6.33 -15.95
C TYR A 141 1.65 7.50 -16.93
N GLN A 142 0.67 8.40 -17.02
CA GLN A 142 0.78 9.60 -17.86
C GLN A 142 1.34 10.77 -17.07
N ASP A 143 0.97 10.90 -15.79
CA ASP A 143 1.59 11.88 -14.90
C ASP A 143 2.99 11.46 -14.46
N ARG A 144 3.99 11.85 -15.24
CA ARG A 144 5.41 11.61 -14.95
C ARG A 144 5.94 12.39 -13.75
N LYS A 145 5.12 13.22 -13.10
CA LYS A 145 5.47 13.97 -11.89
C LYS A 145 4.80 13.40 -10.63
N PHE A 146 4.12 12.27 -10.74
CA PHE A 146 3.40 11.64 -9.63
C PHE A 146 4.34 10.82 -8.73
N PHE A 147 5.01 11.51 -7.80
CA PHE A 147 5.88 10.93 -6.78
C PHE A 147 5.21 10.99 -5.41
N TYR A 148 5.33 9.92 -4.63
CA TYR A 148 4.72 9.76 -3.32
C TYR A 148 5.51 8.76 -2.48
N HIS A 149 5.20 8.69 -1.19
CA HIS A 149 5.66 7.58 -0.34
C HIS A 149 4.57 6.53 -0.21
N ASN A 150 4.86 5.39 0.41
CA ASN A 150 3.90 4.28 0.46
C ASN A 150 3.48 3.88 1.88
N SER A 151 2.24 3.44 2.00
CA SER A 151 1.79 2.57 3.08
C SER A 151 1.43 1.20 2.53
N PHE A 152 1.43 0.20 3.40
CA PHE A 152 1.18 -1.19 3.06
C PHE A 152 0.30 -1.83 4.13
N ILE A 153 -0.57 -2.74 3.71
CA ILE A 153 -1.03 -3.83 4.58
C ILE A 153 -0.30 -5.09 4.14
N VAL A 154 0.32 -5.76 5.11
CA VAL A 154 1.00 -7.04 4.94
C VAL A 154 0.28 -8.05 5.83
N ALA A 155 -0.16 -9.18 5.30
CA ALA A 155 -0.88 -10.21 6.03
C ALA A 155 -0.37 -11.61 5.68
N ASP A 156 -0.48 -12.54 6.60
CA ASP A 156 -0.34 -13.97 6.38
C ASP A 156 -1.49 -14.72 7.07
N ALA A 157 -1.40 -16.05 7.19
CA ALA A 157 -2.45 -16.85 7.83
C ALA A 157 -2.66 -16.55 9.33
N ASN A 158 -1.69 -15.95 10.01
CA ASN A 158 -1.65 -15.78 11.46
C ASN A 158 -1.81 -14.33 11.91
N GLN A 159 -1.36 -13.38 11.10
CA GLN A 159 -1.27 -11.99 11.50
C GLN A 159 -1.30 -11.02 10.31
N ALA A 160 -1.50 -9.74 10.63
CA ALA A 160 -1.36 -8.66 9.69
C ALA A 160 -0.73 -7.43 10.34
N PHE A 161 -0.10 -6.60 9.52
CA PHE A 161 0.54 -5.34 9.90
C PHE A 161 0.11 -4.23 8.94
N VAL A 162 -0.05 -3.03 9.49
CA VAL A 162 -0.02 -1.79 8.71
C VAL A 162 1.40 -1.24 8.80
N LEU A 163 2.03 -1.00 7.65
CA LEU A 163 3.33 -0.33 7.53
C LEU A 163 3.12 1.03 6.86
N GLU A 164 3.65 2.09 7.45
CA GLU A 164 3.60 3.43 6.87
C GLU A 164 5.00 4.02 6.77
N THR A 165 5.28 4.66 5.65
CA THR A 165 6.62 5.17 5.34
C THR A 165 6.60 6.64 4.97
N ALA A 166 7.71 7.31 5.23
CA ALA A 166 8.02 8.65 4.78
C ALA A 166 9.51 8.71 4.45
N ASP A 167 9.89 8.74 3.17
CA ASP A 167 11.28 8.55 2.73
C ASP A 167 11.88 7.28 3.38
N ARG A 168 12.96 7.37 4.17
CA ARG A 168 13.57 6.23 4.88
C ARG A 168 13.12 6.12 6.34
N TYR A 169 12.05 6.82 6.71
CA TYR A 169 11.39 6.66 8.00
C TYR A 169 10.23 5.69 7.82
N TRP A 170 10.03 4.81 8.79
CA TRP A 170 8.88 3.92 8.78
C TRP A 170 8.45 3.57 10.20
N VAL A 171 7.16 3.26 10.32
CA VAL A 171 6.53 2.67 11.50
C VAL A 171 5.61 1.55 11.07
N ALA A 172 5.48 0.51 11.89
CA ALA A 172 4.52 -0.54 11.67
C ALA A 172 3.71 -0.84 12.93
N ARG A 173 2.45 -1.20 12.73
CA ARG A 173 1.50 -1.56 13.78
C ARG A 173 0.83 -2.87 13.44
N LYS A 174 0.80 -3.80 14.39
CA LYS A 174 0.09 -5.07 14.27
C LYS A 174 -1.42 -4.82 14.28
N VAL A 175 -2.12 -5.51 13.39
CA VAL A 175 -3.57 -5.39 13.24
C VAL A 175 -4.26 -6.21 14.33
N GLN A 176 -5.22 -5.59 15.00
CA GLN A 176 -6.08 -6.21 16.00
C GLN A 176 -7.51 -6.28 15.44
N GLY A 177 -7.89 -7.44 14.91
CA GLY A 177 -9.21 -7.71 14.30
C GLY A 177 -9.39 -7.15 12.89
N TYR A 178 -9.12 -5.86 12.66
CA TYR A 178 -9.21 -5.27 11.32
C TYR A 178 -8.41 -3.98 11.20
N ALA A 179 -8.04 -3.63 9.98
CA ALA A 179 -7.42 -2.34 9.65
C ALA A 179 -7.80 -1.90 8.24
N SER A 180 -7.69 -0.60 7.99
CA SER A 180 -7.89 -0.01 6.67
C SER A 180 -6.93 1.15 6.46
N ILE A 181 -6.35 1.20 5.28
CA ILE A 181 -5.51 2.29 4.79
C ILE A 181 -6.05 2.83 3.47
N SER A 182 -5.76 4.11 3.25
CA SER A 182 -6.09 4.86 2.03
C SER A 182 -4.92 5.81 1.75
N ASN A 183 -5.12 6.85 0.94
CA ASN A 183 -4.03 7.75 0.54
C ASN A 183 -3.59 8.78 1.60
N GLY A 184 -3.40 8.35 2.84
CA GLY A 184 -2.90 9.19 3.92
C GLY A 184 -2.48 8.38 5.14
N LEU A 185 -1.48 8.89 5.85
CA LEU A 185 -0.96 8.28 7.08
C LEU A 185 -2.03 8.19 8.17
N THR A 186 -2.02 7.08 8.90
CA THR A 186 -2.98 6.69 9.93
C THR A 186 -2.31 6.40 11.27
N ILE A 187 -1.06 5.94 11.29
CA ILE A 187 -0.35 5.53 12.52
C ILE A 187 0.16 6.77 13.25
N GLY A 188 -0.24 6.94 14.51
CA GLY A 188 0.17 8.05 15.36
C GLY A 188 1.37 7.67 16.23
N SER A 189 1.16 7.66 17.54
CA SER A 189 2.12 7.16 18.53
C SER A 189 1.92 5.69 18.92
N ASP A 190 0.93 5.02 18.31
CA ASP A 190 0.49 3.65 18.60
C ASP A 190 1.17 2.57 17.75
N TYR A 191 2.39 2.82 17.27
CA TYR A 191 3.18 1.84 16.51
C TYR A 191 3.86 0.81 17.42
N ASP A 192 4.06 -0.40 16.90
CA ASP A 192 4.78 -1.49 17.58
C ASP A 192 6.25 -1.55 17.17
N LEU A 193 6.53 -1.22 15.89
CA LEU A 193 7.85 -1.26 15.28
C LEU A 193 8.15 0.06 14.59
N LYS A 194 9.44 0.40 14.48
CA LYS A 194 9.90 1.65 13.84
C LYS A 194 11.31 1.52 13.29
N SER A 195 11.62 2.38 12.34
CA SER A 195 12.98 2.56 11.80
C SER A 195 13.96 2.98 12.89
N GLU A 196 15.22 2.55 12.80
CA GLU A 196 16.25 2.85 13.79
C GLU A 196 16.43 4.37 13.98
N GLY A 197 16.48 4.81 15.24
CA GLY A 197 16.67 6.21 15.61
C GLY A 197 15.62 7.17 15.05
N LEU A 198 14.39 6.70 14.80
CA LEU A 198 13.28 7.49 14.22
C LEU A 198 13.16 8.88 14.85
N GLU A 199 13.09 8.96 16.18
CA GLU A 199 12.92 10.22 16.89
C GLU A 199 14.12 11.16 16.72
N ASP A 200 15.33 10.65 16.92
CA ASP A 200 16.55 11.46 16.86
C ASP A 200 16.82 11.95 15.43
N ARG A 201 16.60 11.10 14.43
CA ARG A 201 16.72 11.46 13.02
C ARG A 201 15.65 12.50 12.63
N ALA A 202 14.40 12.34 13.06
CA ALA A 202 13.34 13.31 12.80
C ALA A 202 13.61 14.67 13.48
N ARG A 203 14.15 14.68 14.71
CA ARG A 203 14.58 15.93 15.39
C ARG A 203 15.73 16.59 14.66
N LYS A 204 16.74 15.83 14.27
CA LYS A 204 17.90 16.32 13.51
C LYS A 204 17.49 16.91 12.16
N ALA A 205 16.49 16.33 11.52
CA ALA A 205 15.89 16.84 10.28
C ALA A 205 14.95 18.04 10.49
N GLY A 206 14.73 18.49 11.73
CA GLY A 206 13.83 19.60 12.06
C GLY A 206 12.34 19.27 11.92
N LEU A 207 11.98 17.98 11.77
CA LEU A 207 10.60 17.52 11.62
C LEU A 207 9.89 17.36 12.96
N LEU A 208 10.63 16.97 14.00
CA LEU A 208 10.13 16.81 15.37
C LEU A 208 10.75 17.86 16.31
N LYS A 209 9.92 18.65 16.99
CA LYS A 209 10.37 19.68 17.95
C LYS A 209 11.08 19.04 19.16
N PRO A 210 12.16 19.62 19.72
CA PRO A 210 12.80 19.11 20.94
C PRO A 210 11.80 18.86 22.08
N GLY A 211 11.93 17.72 22.77
CA GLY A 211 11.05 17.33 23.88
C GLY A 211 9.64 16.84 23.50
N ALA A 212 9.19 17.02 22.25
CA ALA A 212 7.90 16.50 21.80
C ALA A 212 7.93 14.97 21.61
N THR A 213 6.86 14.28 22.00
CA THR A 213 6.64 12.85 21.73
C THR A 213 6.43 12.60 20.24
N MET A 214 6.93 11.48 19.73
CA MET A 214 6.76 11.10 18.32
C MET A 214 5.34 10.61 18.05
N ASP A 215 4.66 11.28 17.13
CA ASP A 215 3.42 10.85 16.48
C ASP A 215 3.66 10.87 14.97
N PHE A 216 3.77 9.69 14.35
CA PHE A 216 4.30 9.56 12.99
C PHE A 216 3.44 10.31 11.97
N ARG A 217 2.12 10.07 12.00
CA ARG A 217 1.15 10.80 11.17
C ARG A 217 1.26 12.30 11.33
N SER A 218 1.28 12.82 12.55
CA SER A 218 1.29 14.27 12.78
C SER A 218 2.59 14.93 12.29
N VAL A 219 3.71 14.23 12.50
CA VAL A 219 5.04 14.68 12.05
C VAL A 219 5.14 14.69 10.53
N PHE A 220 4.79 13.59 9.86
CA PHE A 220 5.08 13.40 8.45
C PHE A 220 3.93 13.72 7.48
N SER A 221 2.66 13.64 7.87
CA SER A 221 1.52 13.75 6.94
C SER A 221 1.40 15.15 6.33
N ASP A 222 1.18 15.21 5.01
CA ASP A 222 0.78 16.43 4.32
C ASP A 222 -0.75 16.63 4.44
N SER A 223 -1.16 17.62 5.22
CA SER A 223 -2.58 17.92 5.47
C SER A 223 -3.34 18.41 4.25
N PHE A 224 -2.68 19.03 3.27
CA PHE A 224 -3.33 19.61 2.09
C PHE A 224 -3.73 18.49 1.12
N TYR A 225 -2.78 17.64 0.72
CA TYR A 225 -3.04 16.52 -0.17
C TYR A 225 -3.99 15.48 0.45
N THR A 226 -3.85 15.22 1.75
CA THR A 226 -4.73 14.29 2.48
C THR A 226 -6.19 14.77 2.50
N ARG A 227 -6.45 16.08 2.47
CA ARG A 227 -7.82 16.62 2.41
C ARG A 227 -8.39 16.56 1.00
N MET A 228 -7.57 16.85 -0.01
CA MET A 228 -7.98 16.86 -1.42
C MET A 228 -8.27 15.46 -1.97
N SER A 229 -7.57 14.43 -1.48
CA SER A 229 -7.76 13.06 -1.94
C SER A 229 -9.04 12.40 -1.41
N ALA A 230 -9.80 13.04 -0.51
CA ALA A 230 -10.95 12.45 0.20
C ALA A 230 -10.65 11.12 0.93
N CYS A 231 -9.38 10.77 1.14
CA CYS A 231 -8.95 9.49 1.69
C CYS A 231 -9.50 9.22 3.09
N ARG A 232 -9.66 10.26 3.93
CA ARG A 232 -10.25 10.11 5.28
C ARG A 232 -11.69 9.59 5.24
N PHE A 233 -12.48 9.99 4.25
CA PHE A 233 -13.86 9.50 4.10
C PHE A 233 -13.87 8.04 3.66
N ARG A 234 -13.06 7.69 2.67
CA ARG A 234 -12.95 6.32 2.18
C ARG A 234 -12.40 5.36 3.23
N GLN A 235 -11.32 5.73 3.89
CA GLN A 235 -10.70 4.98 4.98
C GLN A 235 -11.67 4.76 6.15
N ALA A 236 -12.36 5.81 6.61
CA ALA A 236 -13.34 5.68 7.69
C ALA A 236 -14.47 4.72 7.32
N ARG A 237 -14.88 4.73 6.04
CA ARG A 237 -15.94 3.87 5.54
C ARG A 237 -15.51 2.42 5.40
N SER A 238 -14.38 2.13 4.74
CA SER A 238 -13.87 0.77 4.63
C SER A 238 -13.52 0.19 6.01
N SER A 239 -12.95 1.00 6.90
CA SER A 239 -12.71 0.61 8.30
C SER A 239 -14.01 0.23 9.03
N ARG A 240 -15.05 1.07 8.94
CA ARG A 240 -16.36 0.77 9.55
C ARG A 240 -16.96 -0.52 9.00
N LEU A 241 -17.01 -0.67 7.67
CA LEU A 241 -17.61 -1.84 7.03
C LEU A 241 -16.82 -3.13 7.31
N ALA A 242 -15.49 -3.04 7.39
CA ALA A 242 -14.64 -4.16 7.82
C ALA A 242 -14.94 -4.54 9.27
N GLY A 243 -15.02 -3.55 10.17
CA GLY A 243 -15.33 -3.77 11.59
C GLY A 243 -16.72 -4.38 11.83
N GLU A 244 -17.76 -3.91 11.11
CA GLU A 244 -19.12 -4.48 11.17
C GLU A 244 -19.18 -5.96 10.76
N LYS A 245 -18.15 -6.45 10.09
CA LYS A 245 -18.03 -7.81 9.57
C LYS A 245 -16.83 -8.58 10.14
N ALA A 246 -16.13 -8.06 11.13
CA ALA A 246 -14.82 -8.59 11.54
C ALA A 246 -14.85 -10.10 11.89
N ASP A 247 -15.89 -10.56 12.58
CA ASP A 247 -16.01 -11.96 13.02
C ASP A 247 -16.61 -12.90 11.96
N ALA A 248 -17.16 -12.37 10.87
CA ALA A 248 -17.91 -13.15 9.88
C ALA A 248 -17.62 -12.72 8.44
N MET A 249 -16.46 -12.08 8.21
CA MET A 249 -16.09 -11.56 6.90
C MET A 249 -15.99 -12.72 5.90
N THR A 250 -16.68 -12.60 4.79
CA THR A 250 -16.53 -13.50 3.64
C THR A 250 -15.88 -12.77 2.49
N VAL A 251 -15.26 -13.51 1.56
CA VAL A 251 -14.74 -12.93 0.30
C VAL A 251 -15.84 -12.17 -0.45
N ARG A 252 -17.08 -12.67 -0.45
CA ARG A 252 -18.22 -12.00 -1.08
C ARG A 252 -18.53 -10.66 -0.42
N ASP A 253 -18.42 -10.57 0.91
CA ASP A 253 -18.63 -9.32 1.63
C ASP A 253 -17.48 -8.33 1.39
N ALA A 254 -16.24 -8.80 1.36
CA ALA A 254 -15.10 -7.97 1.01
C ALA A 254 -15.26 -7.35 -0.40
N MET A 255 -15.65 -8.16 -1.39
CA MET A 255 -15.97 -7.68 -2.73
C MET A 255 -17.13 -6.67 -2.76
N LYS A 256 -18.16 -6.82 -1.90
CA LYS A 256 -19.25 -5.82 -1.80
C LYS A 256 -18.73 -4.50 -1.23
N ILE A 257 -17.85 -4.54 -0.23
CA ILE A 257 -17.24 -3.34 0.35
C ILE A 257 -16.43 -2.59 -0.71
N LEU A 258 -15.54 -3.31 -1.42
CA LEU A 258 -14.72 -2.73 -2.49
C LEU A 258 -15.55 -2.15 -3.64
N ARG A 259 -16.74 -2.71 -3.94
CA ARG A 259 -17.64 -2.18 -4.98
C ARG A 259 -18.51 -1.00 -4.56
N SER A 260 -18.40 -0.52 -3.32
CA SER A 260 -19.35 0.47 -2.79
C SER A 260 -19.00 1.92 -3.17
N HIS A 261 -20.04 2.74 -3.38
CA HIS A 261 -19.88 4.15 -3.76
C HIS A 261 -20.34 5.12 -2.67
N GLY A 262 -21.16 4.69 -1.73
CA GLY A 262 -21.42 5.47 -0.50
C GLY A 262 -22.54 6.42 -0.67
N ASP A 263 -22.29 7.69 -0.38
CA ASP A 263 -23.33 8.70 -0.56
C ASP A 263 -23.75 8.83 -2.05
N TYR A 264 -22.98 8.23 -2.97
CA TYR A 264 -23.31 8.12 -4.39
C TYR A 264 -24.16 6.87 -4.74
N ASP A 265 -24.33 5.92 -3.82
CA ASP A 265 -25.30 4.84 -3.98
C ASP A 265 -26.70 5.39 -3.72
N SER A 266 -27.49 5.58 -4.78
CA SER A 266 -28.85 6.13 -4.67
C SER A 266 -29.90 5.05 -4.38
N LYS A 267 -31.16 5.50 -4.21
CA LYS A 267 -32.41 4.73 -4.39
C LYS A 267 -32.32 3.62 -5.43
N GLU A 268 -31.84 4.03 -6.60
CA GLU A 268 -31.83 3.27 -7.85
C GLU A 268 -30.45 2.65 -8.14
N GLY A 269 -29.52 2.75 -7.18
CA GLY A 269 -28.13 2.34 -7.33
C GLY A 269 -27.21 3.46 -7.80
N PHE A 270 -25.93 3.12 -7.99
CA PHE A 270 -24.90 4.02 -8.48
C PHE A 270 -25.04 4.27 -9.99
N HIS A 271 -24.83 5.52 -10.42
CA HIS A 271 -24.78 5.87 -11.85
C HIS A 271 -23.37 6.34 -12.24
N PRO A 272 -22.67 5.70 -13.20
CA PRO A 272 -21.28 6.02 -13.55
C PRO A 272 -21.02 7.45 -14.01
N SER A 273 -22.03 8.17 -14.51
CA SER A 273 -21.88 9.60 -14.88
C SER A 273 -21.90 10.57 -13.70
N LYS A 274 -22.21 10.08 -12.49
CA LYS A 274 -22.21 10.87 -11.24
C LYS A 274 -21.21 10.31 -10.23
N PRO A 275 -19.94 10.08 -10.61
CA PRO A 275 -18.98 9.52 -9.68
C PRO A 275 -18.51 10.58 -8.69
N GLY A 276 -17.77 10.14 -7.67
CA GLY A 276 -17.05 11.06 -6.84
C GLY A 276 -15.99 10.38 -6.01
N MET A 277 -15.01 11.19 -5.62
CA MET A 277 -13.78 10.75 -4.97
C MET A 277 -13.96 10.14 -3.58
N LYS A 278 -15.16 10.18 -3.00
CA LYS A 278 -15.49 9.50 -1.73
C LYS A 278 -15.96 8.04 -1.90
N SER A 279 -16.04 7.55 -3.13
CA SER A 279 -16.39 6.15 -3.44
C SER A 279 -15.19 5.23 -3.23
N LEU A 280 -15.39 4.00 -2.74
CA LEU A 280 -14.33 2.98 -2.69
C LEU A 280 -14.06 2.40 -4.09
N CYS A 281 -15.11 2.18 -4.87
CA CYS A 281 -15.01 1.89 -6.30
C CYS A 281 -15.01 3.21 -7.08
N LEU A 282 -13.85 3.62 -7.59
CA LEU A 282 -13.71 4.87 -8.33
C LEU A 282 -14.02 4.68 -9.81
N HIS A 283 -14.72 5.67 -10.35
CA HIS A 283 -15.03 5.78 -11.77
C HIS A 283 -14.57 7.14 -12.27
N ALA A 284 -13.74 7.15 -13.31
CA ALA A 284 -13.20 8.38 -13.85
C ALA A 284 -14.30 9.23 -14.52
N SER A 285 -14.33 10.52 -14.20
CA SER A 285 -15.17 11.53 -14.85
C SER A 285 -14.51 12.90 -14.74
N GLY A 286 -13.68 13.22 -15.74
CA GLY A 286 -13.02 14.52 -15.84
C GLY A 286 -12.10 14.86 -14.67
N MET A 287 -11.93 16.17 -14.42
CA MET A 287 -10.97 16.68 -13.43
C MET A 287 -11.38 16.43 -11.97
N THR A 288 -12.67 16.28 -11.70
CA THR A 288 -13.19 16.09 -10.32
C THR A 288 -13.13 14.63 -9.87
N ALA A 289 -13.01 13.69 -10.82
CA ALA A 289 -12.74 12.28 -10.57
C ALA A 289 -11.71 11.76 -11.58
N PRO A 290 -10.41 12.06 -11.40
CA PRO A 290 -9.37 11.77 -12.38
C PRO A 290 -8.85 10.33 -12.32
N SER A 291 -9.37 9.48 -11.43
CA SER A 291 -8.92 8.10 -11.24
C SER A 291 -10.07 7.11 -11.42
N GLN A 292 -9.74 5.87 -11.78
CA GLN A 292 -10.69 4.76 -11.86
C GLN A 292 -10.08 3.53 -11.20
N THR A 293 -10.91 2.68 -10.59
CA THR A 293 -10.46 1.37 -10.11
C THR A 293 -10.07 0.51 -11.33
N THR A 294 -8.77 0.20 -11.47
CA THR A 294 -8.26 -0.63 -12.59
C THR A 294 -7.87 -2.04 -12.18
N GLY A 295 -7.80 -2.30 -10.87
CA GLY A 295 -7.60 -3.61 -10.29
C GLY A 295 -8.31 -3.73 -8.95
N SER A 296 -8.88 -4.90 -8.67
CA SER A 296 -9.55 -5.22 -7.40
C SER A 296 -9.27 -6.68 -7.07
N MET A 297 -8.70 -6.96 -5.90
CA MET A 297 -8.35 -8.30 -5.42
C MET A 297 -8.75 -8.47 -3.96
#